data_AF-A0A2M7CGS4-F1
#
_entry.id   AF-A0A2M7CGS4-F1
#
_cell.length_a   1.000
_cell.length_b   1.000
_cell.length_c   1.000
_cell.angle_alpha   90.00
_cell.angle_beta   90.00
_cell.angle_gamma   90.00
#
_symmetry.space_group_name_H-M   'P 1'
#
loop_
_entity.id
_entity.type
_entity.pdbx_description
1 polymer ?
#
loop_
_entity_poly.entity_id
_entity_poly.type
_entity_poly.pdbx_seq_one_letter_code
_entity_poly.pdbx_strand_id
1 'polypeptide(L)' 'MVLKIEDFLETKETYFIIVGAGHLVGNQGIIEILRGKGYIVEQL' A
#
# COMPACT_ATOMS: atom_id res chain seq x y z
N MET A 1 4.72 -3.96 7.44
CA MET A 1 4.80 -3.69 5.99
C MET A 1 4.28 -2.30 5.67
N VAL A 2 3.01 -2.01 5.94
CA VAL A 2 2.37 -0.74 5.55
C VAL A 2 3.08 0.50 6.11
N LEU A 3 3.51 0.48 7.38
CA LEU A 3 4.27 1.61 7.96
C LEU A 3 5.48 2.01 7.12
N LYS A 4 6.24 1.03 6.61
CA LYS A 4 7.42 1.31 5.77
C LYS A 4 7.04 1.89 4.40
N ILE A 5 5.85 1.57 3.90
CA ILE A 5 5.32 2.15 2.67
C ILE A 5 4.94 3.60 2.91
N GLU A 6 4.33 3.90 4.05
CA GLU A 6 4.01 5.27 4.45
C GLU A 6 5.27 6.13 4.56
N ASP A 7 6.33 5.62 5.20
CA ASP A 7 7.62 6.31 5.28
C ASP A 7 8.18 6.68 3.88
N PHE A 8 8.04 5.78 2.89
CA PHE A 8 8.47 6.05 1.52
C PHE A 8 7.57 7.09 0.83
N LEU A 9 6.26 7.04 1.08
CA LEU A 9 5.26 7.97 0.53
C LEU A 9 5.36 9.39 1.11
N GLU A 10 6.17 9.62 2.15
CA GLU A 10 6.50 10.98 2.62
C GLU A 10 7.39 11.76 1.63
N THR A 11 8.06 11.05 0.72
CA THR A 11 8.85 11.68 -0.35
C THR A 11 8.01 11.87 -1.62
N LYS A 12 8.55 12.61 -2.59
CA LYS A 12 7.90 12.84 -3.90
C LYS A 12 8.32 11.84 -4.98
N GLU A 13 8.98 10.75 -4.59
CA GLU A 13 9.48 9.74 -5.51
C GLU A 13 8.43 8.66 -5.82
N THR A 14 8.59 7.96 -6.93
CA THR A 14 7.74 6.83 -7.30
C THR A 14 8.36 5.52 -6.85
N TYR A 15 7.60 4.72 -6.08
CA TYR A 15 8.07 3.44 -5.55
C TYR A 15 7.33 2.26 -6.17
N PHE A 16 8.09 1.22 -6.50
CA PHE A 16 7.54 -0.09 -6.89
C PHE A 16 7.68 -1.07 -5.73
N ILE A 17 6.56 -1.65 -5.31
CA ILE A 17 6.49 -2.53 -4.13
C ILE A 17 6.12 -3.94 -4.58
N ILE A 18 6.97 -4.91 -4.24
CA ILE A 18 6.71 -6.32 -4.49
C ILE A 18 6.13 -6.94 -3.22
N VAL A 19 4.99 -7.61 -3.34
CA VAL A 19 4.35 -8.34 -2.24
C VAL A 19 3.99 -9.76 -2.66
N GLY A 20 3.93 -10.68 -1.71
CA GLY A 20 3.34 -11.99 -1.92
C GLY A 20 1.82 -11.90 -2.05
N ALA A 21 1.19 -12.82 -2.79
CA ALA A 21 -0.25 -12.81 -3.07
C ALA A 21 -1.11 -12.74 -1.79
N GLY A 22 -0.69 -13.42 -0.71
CA GLY A 22 -1.40 -13.40 0.57
C GLY A 22 -1.40 -12.05 1.30
N HIS A 23 -0.59 -11.09 0.87
CA HIS A 23 -0.54 -9.74 1.44
C HIS A 23 -1.33 -8.70 0.64
N LEU A 24 -1.85 -9.07 -0.54
CA LEU A 24 -2.48 -8.12 -1.45
C LEU A 24 -3.94 -7.82 -1.07
N VAL A 25 -4.72 -8.86 -0.76
CA VAL A 25 -6.20 -8.80 -0.67
C VAL A 25 -6.73 -9.12 0.73
N GLY A 26 -8.01 -8.79 0.97
CA GLY A 26 -8.72 -9.04 2.23
C GLY A 26 -8.64 -7.87 3.22
N ASN A 27 -9.35 -7.98 4.35
CA ASN A 27 -9.49 -6.89 5.34
C ASN A 27 -8.16 -6.46 5.99
N GLN A 28 -7.15 -7.34 5.95
CA GLN A 28 -5.78 -7.06 6.42
C GLN A 28 -4.77 -6.98 5.26
N GLY A 29 -5.26 -6.97 4.02
CA GLY A 29 -4.46 -6.79 2.82
C GLY A 29 -4.01 -5.35 2.66
N ILE A 30 -2.90 -5.15 1.95
CA ILE A 30 -2.28 -3.83 1.75
C ILE A 30 -3.24 -2.83 1.10
N ILE A 31 -4.06 -3.25 0.13
CA ILE A 31 -5.00 -2.38 -0.58
C ILE A 31 -5.99 -1.76 0.42
N GLU A 32 -6.57 -2.58 1.28
CA GLU A 32 -7.63 -2.16 2.20
C GLU A 32 -7.09 -1.35 3.37
N ILE A 33 -5.89 -1.67 3.85
CA ILE A 33 -5.22 -0.86 4.87
C ILE A 33 -4.89 0.54 4.32
N LEU A 34 -4.37 0.65 3.09
CA LEU A 34 -4.03 1.94 2.48
C LEU A 34 -5.28 2.79 2.22
N ARG A 35 -6.35 2.21 1.67
CA ARG A 35 -7.64 2.91 1.51
C ARG A 35 -8.19 3.40 2.85
N GLY A 36 -8.15 2.55 3.88
CA GLY A 36 -8.60 2.92 5.23
C GLY A 36 -7.80 4.05 5.87
N LYS A 37 -6.56 4.27 5.42
CA LYS A 37 -5.70 5.40 5.82
C LYS A 37 -5.91 6.68 4.99
N GLY A 38 -6.80 6.64 4.00
CA GLY A 38 -7.13 7.80 3.15
C GLY A 38 -6.28 7.91 1.89
N TYR A 39 -5.46 6.90 1.56
CA TYR A 39 -4.74 6.86 0.29
C TYR A 39 -5.68 6.49 -0.86
N ILE A 40 -5.47 7.12 -2.02
CA ILE A 40 -6.12 6.76 -3.26
C ILE A 40 -5.40 5.54 -3.83
N VAL A 41 -6.15 4.45 -4.04
CA VAL A 41 -5.61 3.19 -4.60
C VAL A 41 -6.41 2.84 -5.85
N GLU A 42 -5.74 2.91 -6.99
CA GLU A 42 -6.29 2.61 -8.32
C GLU A 42 -5.74 1.27 -8.83
N GLN A 43 -6.57 0.55 -9.58
CA GLN A 43 -6.17 -0.66 -10.29
C GLN A 43 -6.27 -0.35 -11.80
N LEU A 44 -5.13 -0.46 -12.49
CA LEU A 44 -5.03 -0.31 -13.94
C LEU A 44 -5.40 -1.61 -14.68
#